data_AF-A0A7X6YU17-F1
#
_entry.id   AF-A0A7X6YU17-F1
#
_cell.length_a   1.000
_cell.length_b   1.000
_cell.length_c   1.000
_cell.angle_alpha   90.00
_cell.angle_beta   90.00
_cell.angle_gamma   90.00
#
_symmetry.space_group_name_H-M   'P 1'
#
loop_
_entity.id
_entity.type
_entity.pdbx_description
1 polymer ?
#
loop_
_entity_poly.entity_id
_entity_poly.type
_entity_poly.pdbx_seq_one_letter_code
_entity_poly.pdbx_strand_id
1 'polypeptide(L)'
;MKHPSFPPELVSELPLSHILLNVCTKEDLLELCRDYVIPYRRSMNKKQLAGAVEDLLTVEPRRLAECLPRHELKQLQKIVRAGGMLRSAEPLDVFTLEMQQLVVVYQERSTIWGDRQDQEYSYAIAANLQKVLKPVMDEWFSDAVLNRKSQNERLLIGFLRLYGVVSENKLRELWEAMLGSCPGHDELMELFLYRIDLKSEFKLCFSGNTLLFASEVVDDPATFYEEIMKRSDLEYATFSKELIQSFSYSALNATSIGTVARLIDCLSKKNEGDEALTAFQMGQLWESIQLGENHGSLISILSASLEFDSMEEINEIISLVTEFSNHTPHWLLKGHTPEELYAAHPLDLHDASFRKNIEEQFLQRYPDADPKDLWSMVDAEDSVKAETAPKVGRNELCPCGSGKKYKKCCGAGGS
;
A
#
# COMPACT_ATOMS: atom_id res chain seq x y z
N MET A 1 12.57 -12.12 -15.21
CA MET A 1 13.51 -13.26 -15.16
C MET A 1 13.70 -13.88 -16.54
N LYS A 2 14.75 -14.69 -16.76
CA LYS A 2 14.84 -15.52 -17.97
C LYS A 2 13.86 -16.69 -17.82
N HIS A 3 12.93 -16.86 -18.77
CA HIS A 3 12.15 -18.09 -18.82
C HIS A 3 13.11 -19.28 -18.96
N PRO A 4 13.03 -20.30 -18.08
CA PRO A 4 13.86 -21.47 -18.20
C PRO A 4 13.65 -22.14 -19.55
N SER A 5 14.73 -22.67 -20.12
CA SER A 5 14.73 -23.37 -21.41
C SER A 5 14.12 -24.77 -21.36
N PHE A 6 13.52 -25.15 -20.22
CA PHE A 6 12.93 -26.47 -19.99
C PHE A 6 11.46 -26.35 -19.56
N PRO A 7 10.62 -27.35 -19.91
CA PRO A 7 9.19 -27.34 -19.61
C PRO A 7 8.90 -27.47 -18.10
N PRO A 8 7.72 -27.02 -17.63
CA PRO A 8 7.36 -27.03 -16.21
C PRO A 8 7.47 -28.40 -15.56
N GLU A 9 7.14 -29.47 -16.29
CA GLU A 9 7.20 -30.84 -15.80
C GLU A 9 8.62 -31.23 -15.35
N LEU A 10 9.64 -30.75 -16.06
CA LEU A 10 11.04 -31.08 -15.77
C LEU A 10 11.54 -30.38 -14.50
N VAL A 11 10.97 -29.23 -14.11
CA VAL A 11 11.35 -28.52 -12.88
C VAL A 11 11.16 -29.42 -11.66
N SER A 12 10.05 -30.15 -11.63
CA SER A 12 9.70 -31.07 -10.53
C SER A 12 10.56 -32.34 -10.46
N GLU A 13 11.48 -32.52 -11.41
CA GLU A 13 12.42 -33.65 -11.49
C GLU A 13 13.88 -33.22 -11.22
N LEU A 14 14.16 -31.92 -11.23
CA LEU A 14 15.51 -31.37 -11.13
C LEU A 14 15.85 -30.91 -9.69
N PRO A 15 17.14 -30.94 -9.32
CA PRO A 15 17.59 -30.34 -8.06
C PRO A 15 17.57 -28.82 -8.15
N LEU A 16 17.32 -28.16 -7.02
CA LEU A 16 17.23 -26.71 -6.88
C LEU A 16 18.46 -26.00 -7.47
N SER A 17 19.67 -26.46 -7.17
CA SER A 17 20.91 -25.85 -7.68
C SER A 17 20.97 -25.86 -9.21
N HIS A 18 20.41 -26.87 -9.87
CA HIS A 18 20.32 -26.92 -11.33
C HIS A 18 19.33 -25.88 -11.87
N ILE A 19 18.16 -25.75 -11.24
CA ILE A 19 17.16 -24.75 -11.64
C ILE A 19 17.74 -23.35 -11.49
N LEU A 20 18.29 -23.03 -10.31
CA LEU A 20 18.91 -21.75 -10.01
C LEU A 20 20.05 -21.39 -10.99
N LEU A 21 20.85 -22.37 -11.41
CA LEU A 21 21.89 -22.15 -12.41
C LEU A 21 21.36 -21.71 -13.79
N ASN A 22 20.11 -22.03 -14.11
CA ASN A 22 19.50 -21.69 -15.39
C ASN A 22 18.68 -20.38 -15.32
N VAL A 23 18.00 -20.13 -14.20
CA VAL A 23 17.09 -18.98 -14.06
C VAL A 23 17.75 -17.74 -13.44
N CYS A 24 18.68 -17.92 -12.50
CA CYS A 24 19.33 -16.82 -11.78
C CYS A 24 20.54 -16.26 -12.53
N THR A 25 20.92 -15.01 -12.29
CA THR A 25 22.29 -14.50 -12.50
C THR A 25 23.19 -14.80 -11.30
N LYS A 26 24.47 -14.38 -11.31
CA LYS A 26 25.31 -14.44 -10.10
C LYS A 26 24.82 -13.45 -9.05
N GLU A 27 24.33 -12.28 -9.46
CA GLU A 27 23.85 -11.24 -8.55
C GLU A 27 22.58 -11.70 -7.83
N ASP A 28 21.64 -12.25 -8.59
CA ASP A 28 20.42 -12.87 -8.06
C ASP A 28 20.76 -13.91 -6.96
N LEU A 29 21.76 -14.78 -7.18
CA LEU A 29 22.17 -15.76 -6.16
C LEU A 29 22.80 -15.11 -4.92
N LEU A 30 23.48 -13.98 -5.06
CA LEU A 30 24.02 -13.22 -3.92
C LEU A 30 22.90 -12.54 -3.13
N GLU A 31 21.83 -12.13 -3.81
CA GLU A 31 20.59 -11.67 -3.19
C GLU A 31 19.93 -12.79 -2.40
N LEU A 32 19.70 -13.97 -3.01
CA LEU A 32 19.18 -15.16 -2.27
C LEU A 32 19.98 -15.50 -1.03
N CYS A 33 21.31 -15.40 -1.12
CA CYS A 33 22.16 -15.66 0.03
C CYS A 33 21.98 -14.61 1.14
N ARG A 34 21.73 -13.35 0.81
CA ARG A 34 21.42 -12.33 1.81
C ARG A 34 20.04 -12.58 2.42
N ASP A 35 19.05 -12.82 1.58
CA ASP A 35 17.64 -12.94 1.94
C ASP A 35 17.37 -14.10 2.91
N TYR A 36 18.00 -15.25 2.65
CA TYR A 36 17.90 -16.43 3.50
C TYR A 36 19.04 -16.52 4.54
N VAL A 37 19.87 -15.48 4.68
CA VAL A 37 20.98 -15.41 5.62
C VAL A 37 21.96 -16.59 5.44
N ILE A 38 22.23 -16.94 4.19
CA ILE A 38 23.13 -18.03 3.79
C ILE A 38 24.56 -17.51 3.81
N PRO A 39 25.49 -18.13 4.56
CA PRO A 39 26.89 -17.73 4.54
C PRO A 39 27.52 -17.89 3.14
N TYR A 40 28.09 -16.82 2.59
CA TYR A 40 28.76 -16.85 1.29
C TYR A 40 30.05 -16.02 1.28
N ARG A 41 30.92 -16.27 0.28
CA ARG A 41 32.08 -15.44 -0.04
C ARG A 41 31.85 -14.79 -1.40
N ARG A 42 32.09 -13.47 -1.53
CA ARG A 42 31.91 -12.74 -2.80
C ARG A 42 32.72 -13.33 -3.98
N SER A 43 33.82 -14.04 -3.68
CA SER A 43 34.64 -14.76 -4.67
C SER A 43 34.02 -16.04 -5.21
N MET A 44 32.95 -16.58 -4.58
CA MET A 44 32.27 -17.78 -5.06
C MET A 44 31.70 -17.56 -6.46
N ASN A 45 31.80 -18.59 -7.30
CA ASN A 45 31.20 -18.59 -8.62
C ASN A 45 29.70 -18.98 -8.55
N LYS A 46 28.99 -18.80 -9.67
CA LYS A 46 27.54 -19.07 -9.76
C LYS A 46 27.15 -20.48 -9.29
N LYS A 47 27.93 -21.51 -9.65
CA LYS A 47 27.69 -22.90 -9.24
C LYS A 47 27.87 -23.12 -7.74
N GLN A 48 28.90 -22.50 -7.15
CA GLN A 48 29.14 -22.58 -5.71
C GLN A 48 28.03 -21.88 -4.92
N LEU A 49 27.53 -20.74 -5.40
CA LEU A 49 26.42 -20.03 -4.76
C LEU A 49 25.10 -20.81 -4.87
N ALA A 50 24.75 -21.31 -6.05
CA ALA A 50 23.55 -22.13 -6.24
C ALA A 50 23.57 -23.41 -5.38
N GLY A 51 24.75 -24.04 -5.23
CA GLY A 51 24.95 -25.16 -4.33
C GLY A 51 24.75 -24.77 -2.86
N ALA A 52 25.31 -23.64 -2.42
CA ALA A 52 25.13 -23.17 -1.04
C ALA A 52 23.65 -22.87 -0.70
N VAL A 53 22.89 -22.32 -1.65
CA VAL A 53 21.45 -22.09 -1.49
C VAL A 53 20.71 -23.43 -1.34
N GLU A 54 20.99 -24.40 -2.22
CA GLU A 54 20.40 -25.74 -2.14
C GLU A 54 20.74 -26.47 -0.85
N ASP A 55 22.02 -26.47 -0.47
CA ASP A 55 22.50 -27.16 0.73
C ASP A 55 21.79 -26.62 1.97
N LEU A 56 21.70 -25.30 2.14
CA LEU A 56 21.04 -24.72 3.32
C LEU A 56 19.53 -24.99 3.30
N LEU A 57 18.83 -24.70 2.21
CA LEU A 57 17.36 -24.81 2.17
C LEU A 57 16.86 -26.27 2.23
N THR A 58 17.70 -27.22 1.83
CA THR A 58 17.37 -28.66 1.95
C THR A 58 17.71 -29.24 3.31
N VAL A 59 18.70 -28.69 4.01
CA VAL A 59 19.07 -29.12 5.38
C VAL A 59 18.21 -28.41 6.44
N GLU A 60 17.92 -27.13 6.25
CA GLU A 60 17.19 -26.26 7.18
C GLU A 60 16.01 -25.57 6.48
N PRO A 61 14.98 -26.32 6.02
CA PRO A 61 13.85 -25.74 5.30
C PRO A 61 13.05 -24.71 6.11
N ARG A 62 13.17 -24.74 7.45
CA ARG A 62 12.53 -23.78 8.36
C ARG A 62 12.93 -22.33 8.07
N ARG A 63 14.11 -22.08 7.49
CA ARG A 63 14.53 -20.74 7.03
C ARG A 63 13.50 -20.09 6.12
N LEU A 64 12.82 -20.87 5.27
CA LEU A 64 11.74 -20.35 4.41
C LEU A 64 10.57 -19.82 5.23
N ALA A 65 10.18 -20.52 6.30
CA ALA A 65 9.08 -20.07 7.16
C ALA A 65 9.43 -18.80 7.96
N GLU A 66 10.73 -18.61 8.26
CA GLU A 66 11.24 -17.45 9.00
C GLU A 66 11.46 -16.22 8.11
N CYS A 67 11.69 -16.45 6.81
CA CYS A 67 12.02 -15.45 5.80
C CYS A 67 10.94 -15.24 4.72
N LEU A 68 9.83 -15.96 4.69
CA LEU A 68 8.74 -15.70 3.74
C LEU A 68 7.51 -15.12 4.44
N PRO A 69 6.84 -14.10 3.86
CA PRO A 69 5.57 -13.64 4.35
C PRO A 69 4.54 -14.78 4.34
N ARG A 70 3.60 -14.75 5.29
CA ARG A 70 2.64 -15.85 5.46
C ARG A 70 1.75 -16.11 4.26
N HIS A 71 1.44 -15.09 3.46
CA HIS A 71 0.65 -15.28 2.23
C HIS A 71 1.46 -16.03 1.16
N GLU A 72 2.74 -15.69 0.97
CA GLU A 72 3.66 -16.42 0.08
C GLU A 72 3.86 -17.86 0.54
N LEU A 73 4.06 -18.07 1.85
CA LEU A 73 4.16 -19.42 2.43
C LEU A 73 2.91 -20.25 2.14
N LYS A 74 1.72 -19.62 2.17
CA LYS A 74 0.46 -20.27 1.82
C LYS A 74 0.38 -20.64 0.33
N GLN A 75 0.94 -19.83 -0.57
CA GLN A 75 1.06 -20.21 -1.98
C GLN A 75 2.04 -21.37 -2.15
N LEU A 76 3.19 -21.36 -1.46
CA LEU A 76 4.16 -22.46 -1.49
C LEU A 76 3.54 -23.78 -0.99
N GLN A 77 2.74 -23.72 0.08
CA GLN A 77 2.01 -24.86 0.58
C GLN A 77 1.09 -25.48 -0.47
N LYS A 78 0.39 -24.67 -1.28
CA LYS A 78 -0.46 -25.18 -2.37
C LYS A 78 0.38 -25.95 -3.39
N ILE A 79 1.53 -25.41 -3.80
CA ILE A 79 2.43 -26.07 -4.77
C ILE A 79 2.98 -27.38 -4.18
N VAL A 80 3.44 -27.37 -2.92
CA VAL A 80 3.96 -28.57 -2.24
C VAL A 80 2.89 -29.66 -2.12
N ARG A 81 1.65 -29.30 -1.76
CA ARG A 81 0.51 -30.23 -1.68
C ARG A 81 0.12 -30.79 -3.04
N ALA A 82 0.30 -30.02 -4.12
CA ALA A 82 0.09 -30.47 -5.49
C ALA A 82 1.24 -31.37 -6.02
N GLY A 83 2.21 -31.72 -5.19
CA GLY A 83 3.33 -32.59 -5.58
C GLY A 83 4.52 -31.84 -6.16
N GLY A 84 4.59 -30.52 -5.99
CA GLY A 84 5.69 -29.69 -6.50
C GLY A 84 5.36 -28.96 -7.81
N MET A 85 4.20 -29.22 -8.40
CA MET A 85 3.69 -28.51 -9.57
C MET A 85 2.19 -28.23 -9.42
N LEU A 86 1.78 -27.01 -9.70
CA LEU A 86 0.39 -26.56 -9.62
C LEU A 86 0.01 -25.83 -10.91
N ARG A 87 -1.14 -26.18 -11.49
CA ARG A 87 -1.77 -25.44 -12.58
C ARG A 87 -2.95 -24.63 -12.07
N SER A 88 -3.12 -23.42 -12.57
CA SER A 88 -4.18 -22.50 -12.15
C SER A 88 -4.66 -21.66 -13.33
N ALA A 89 -5.98 -21.49 -13.45
CA ALA A 89 -6.58 -20.58 -14.43
C ALA A 89 -6.41 -19.11 -14.02
N GLU A 90 -6.35 -18.83 -12.72
CA GLU A 90 -6.07 -17.50 -12.19
C GLU A 90 -4.61 -17.39 -11.75
N PRO A 91 -3.96 -16.24 -11.94
CA PRO A 91 -2.64 -16.02 -11.40
C PRO A 91 -2.66 -16.13 -9.87
N LEU A 92 -1.77 -16.93 -9.31
CA LEU A 92 -1.47 -16.82 -7.90
C LEU A 92 -0.83 -15.47 -7.59
N ASP A 93 -1.19 -14.87 -6.46
CA ASP A 93 -0.49 -13.75 -5.86
C ASP A 93 0.88 -14.21 -5.32
N VAL A 94 1.78 -14.47 -6.26
CA VAL A 94 3.24 -14.68 -6.11
C VAL A 94 3.98 -13.49 -6.71
N PHE A 95 3.28 -12.41 -7.03
CA PHE A 95 3.80 -11.28 -7.80
C PHE A 95 4.57 -10.25 -6.99
N THR A 96 4.56 -10.32 -5.65
CA THR A 96 5.38 -9.39 -4.86
C THR A 96 6.88 -9.68 -4.90
N LEU A 97 7.30 -10.83 -5.47
CA LEU A 97 8.61 -11.25 -6.01
C LEU A 97 8.41 -12.75 -6.29
N GLU A 98 8.85 -13.33 -7.41
CA GLU A 98 8.71 -14.76 -7.73
C GLU A 98 9.37 -15.70 -6.67
N MET A 99 8.85 -15.83 -5.44
CA MET A 99 9.40 -16.64 -4.33
C MET A 99 10.92 -16.85 -4.42
N GLN A 100 11.65 -15.74 -4.55
CA GLN A 100 13.10 -15.68 -4.67
C GLN A 100 13.73 -16.70 -5.63
N GLN A 101 13.19 -16.81 -6.85
CA GLN A 101 13.66 -17.75 -7.88
C GLN A 101 13.54 -19.24 -7.51
N LEU A 102 12.85 -19.57 -6.41
CA LEU A 102 12.61 -20.96 -5.98
C LEU A 102 11.38 -21.57 -6.67
N VAL A 103 10.45 -20.72 -7.11
CA VAL A 103 9.26 -21.11 -7.89
C VAL A 103 9.45 -20.63 -9.31
N VAL A 104 9.34 -21.55 -10.25
CA VAL A 104 9.34 -21.25 -11.67
C VAL A 104 7.89 -21.07 -12.13
N VAL A 105 7.61 -19.94 -12.79
CA VAL A 105 6.29 -19.61 -13.33
C VAL A 105 6.31 -19.72 -14.85
N TYR A 106 5.32 -20.42 -15.40
CA TYR A 106 5.05 -20.50 -16.83
C TYR A 106 3.65 -19.97 -17.10
N GLN A 107 3.54 -19.09 -18.09
CA GLN A 107 2.26 -18.61 -18.59
C GLN A 107 2.01 -19.29 -19.93
N GLU A 108 1.04 -20.21 -19.95
CA GLU A 108 0.64 -20.95 -21.13
C GLU A 108 -0.57 -20.24 -21.77
N ARG A 109 -0.47 -19.91 -23.06
CA ARG A 109 -1.61 -19.41 -23.84
C ARG A 109 -2.28 -20.62 -24.50
N SER A 110 -3.53 -20.91 -24.14
CA SER A 110 -4.32 -21.86 -24.92
C SER A 110 -4.98 -21.11 -26.09
N THR A 111 -4.66 -21.50 -27.32
CA THR A 111 -5.41 -21.10 -28.51
C THR A 111 -6.47 -22.15 -28.78
N ILE A 112 -7.60 -22.06 -28.08
CA ILE A 112 -8.80 -22.81 -28.42
C ILE A 112 -9.65 -21.90 -29.31
N TRP A 113 -10.10 -22.45 -30.43
CA TRP A 113 -10.83 -21.78 -31.51
C TRP A 113 -11.91 -20.79 -31.02
N GLY A 114 -11.74 -19.50 -31.32
CA GLY A 114 -12.74 -18.44 -31.15
C GLY A 114 -12.58 -17.61 -29.86
N ASP A 115 -12.18 -16.34 -30.01
CA ASP A 115 -12.25 -15.15 -29.14
C ASP A 115 -12.06 -15.20 -27.61
N ARG A 116 -11.93 -16.36 -26.96
CA ARG A 116 -11.51 -16.48 -25.56
C ARG A 116 -10.12 -17.08 -25.48
N GLN A 117 -9.15 -16.24 -25.11
CA GLN A 117 -7.84 -16.70 -24.66
C GLN A 117 -7.95 -17.12 -23.20
N ASP A 118 -8.13 -18.42 -22.94
CA ASP A 118 -7.92 -18.94 -21.58
C ASP A 118 -6.40 -18.96 -21.33
N GLN A 119 -5.96 -18.11 -20.39
CA GLN A 119 -4.60 -18.12 -19.87
C GLN A 119 -4.52 -19.15 -18.74
N GLU A 120 -3.53 -20.04 -18.80
CA GLU A 120 -3.24 -20.98 -17.73
C GLU A 120 -1.84 -20.71 -17.19
N TYR A 121 -1.69 -20.77 -15.87
CA TYR A 121 -0.43 -20.58 -15.19
C TYR A 121 0.04 -21.89 -14.57
N SER A 122 1.28 -22.27 -14.84
CA SER A 122 1.95 -23.42 -14.22
C SER A 122 3.03 -22.92 -13.26
N TYR A 123 3.00 -23.40 -12.02
CA TYR A 123 3.95 -23.07 -10.95
C TYR A 123 4.69 -24.33 -10.53
N ALA A 124 6.02 -24.32 -10.50
CA ALA A 124 6.80 -25.49 -10.16
C ALA A 124 7.99 -25.18 -9.23
N ILE A 125 8.31 -26.11 -8.33
CA ILE A 125 9.48 -26.08 -7.46
C ILE A 125 10.37 -27.30 -7.68
N ALA A 126 11.63 -27.19 -7.27
CA ALA A 126 12.61 -28.26 -7.37
C ALA A 126 12.20 -29.54 -6.62
N ALA A 127 12.58 -30.69 -7.16
CA ALA A 127 12.22 -32.02 -6.62
C ALA A 127 12.72 -32.21 -5.18
N ASN A 128 13.99 -31.88 -4.93
CA ASN A 128 14.60 -32.02 -3.61
C ASN A 128 14.03 -31.04 -2.59
N LEU A 129 13.68 -29.82 -3.02
CA LEU A 129 13.02 -28.84 -2.17
C LEU A 129 11.61 -29.31 -1.79
N GLN A 130 10.81 -29.76 -2.77
CA GLN A 130 9.48 -30.34 -2.51
C GLN A 130 9.54 -31.47 -1.49
N LYS A 131 10.52 -32.37 -1.63
CA LYS A 131 10.71 -33.53 -0.76
C LYS A 131 10.94 -33.14 0.70
N VAL A 132 11.74 -32.10 0.96
CA VAL A 132 12.05 -31.65 2.33
C VAL A 132 10.93 -30.80 2.92
N LEU A 133 10.17 -30.07 2.09
CA LEU A 133 9.08 -29.22 2.55
C LEU A 133 7.82 -30.00 2.89
N LYS A 134 7.48 -31.03 2.11
CA LYS A 134 6.26 -31.83 2.28
C LYS A 134 5.98 -32.28 3.73
N PRO A 135 6.94 -32.82 4.50
CA PRO A 135 6.66 -33.29 5.86
C PRO A 135 6.47 -32.16 6.89
N VAL A 136 7.00 -30.96 6.66
CA VAL A 136 7.06 -29.89 7.68
C VAL A 136 6.15 -28.69 7.37
N MET A 137 5.78 -28.50 6.10
CA MET A 137 5.09 -27.29 5.61
C MET A 137 3.80 -27.00 6.37
N ASP A 138 2.98 -28.02 6.64
CA ASP A 138 1.68 -27.84 7.28
C ASP A 138 1.81 -27.50 8.78
N GLU A 139 2.88 -27.97 9.43
CA GLU A 139 3.13 -27.72 10.86
C GLU A 139 3.45 -26.24 11.12
N TRP A 140 4.12 -25.57 10.17
CA TRP A 140 4.50 -24.15 10.28
C TRP A 140 3.30 -23.21 10.44
N PHE A 141 2.13 -23.57 9.91
CA PHE A 141 0.92 -22.75 10.04
C PHE A 141 0.30 -22.81 11.44
N SER A 142 0.65 -23.84 12.23
CA SER A 142 0.24 -24.01 13.61
C SER A 142 1.28 -23.48 14.62
N ASP A 143 2.46 -23.07 14.15
CA ASP A 143 3.53 -22.54 14.99
C ASP A 143 3.17 -21.14 15.53
N ALA A 144 3.08 -21.03 16.85
CA ALA A 144 2.68 -19.79 17.52
C ALA A 144 3.68 -18.63 17.32
N VAL A 145 4.99 -18.95 17.19
CA VAL A 145 6.04 -17.93 17.00
C VAL A 145 5.94 -17.35 15.59
N LEU A 146 5.82 -18.21 14.57
CA LEU A 146 5.65 -17.78 13.18
C LEU A 146 4.35 -17.01 12.98
N ASN A 147 3.26 -17.46 13.63
CA ASN A 147 1.97 -16.77 13.61
C ASN A 147 2.07 -15.37 14.22
N ARG A 148 2.76 -15.23 15.36
CA ARG A 148 2.98 -13.92 16.00
C ARG A 148 3.85 -13.01 15.13
N LYS A 149 4.95 -13.51 14.55
CA LYS A 149 5.82 -12.74 13.66
C LYS A 149 5.03 -12.20 12.46
N SER A 150 4.27 -13.05 11.78
CA SER A 150 3.43 -12.63 10.65
C SER A 150 2.33 -11.65 11.06
N GLN A 151 1.73 -11.82 12.24
CA GLN A 151 0.76 -10.86 12.76
C GLN A 151 1.41 -9.49 12.98
N ASN A 152 2.58 -9.45 13.60
CA ASN A 152 3.30 -8.21 13.87
C ASN A 152 3.72 -7.52 12.55
N GLU A 153 4.26 -8.27 11.60
CA GLU A 153 4.58 -7.77 10.25
C GLU A 153 3.37 -7.10 9.58
N ARG A 154 2.19 -7.75 9.60
CA ARG A 154 0.96 -7.18 9.02
C ARG A 154 0.49 -5.92 9.73
N LEU A 155 0.60 -5.90 11.06
CA LEU A 155 0.26 -4.71 11.84
C LEU A 155 1.20 -3.56 11.49
N LEU A 156 2.50 -3.85 11.38
CA LEU A 156 3.51 -2.87 11.02
C LEU A 156 3.26 -2.22 9.66
N ILE A 157 2.95 -3.03 8.65
CA ILE A 157 2.55 -2.54 7.32
C ILE A 157 1.31 -1.66 7.44
N GLY A 158 0.28 -2.11 8.16
CA GLY A 158 -0.94 -1.34 8.36
C GLY A 158 -0.71 0.00 9.06
N PHE A 159 0.15 0.02 10.10
CA PHE A 159 0.55 1.25 10.78
C PHE A 159 1.19 2.23 9.81
N LEU A 160 2.17 1.80 9.01
CA LEU A 160 2.84 2.70 8.07
C LEU A 160 1.95 3.11 6.89
N ARG A 161 0.97 2.28 6.49
CA ARG A 161 -0.05 2.68 5.51
C ARG A 161 -0.97 3.77 6.05
N LEU A 162 -1.28 3.77 7.34
CA LEU A 162 -2.18 4.74 7.98
C LEU A 162 -1.48 6.02 8.44
N TYR A 163 -0.20 5.95 8.80
CA TYR A 163 0.52 7.08 9.39
C TYR A 163 1.68 7.60 8.53
N GLY A 164 2.17 6.82 7.57
CA GLY A 164 3.23 7.22 6.64
C GLY A 164 4.62 7.25 7.25
N VAL A 165 4.81 8.14 8.22
CA VAL A 165 6.05 8.28 9.00
C VAL A 165 5.70 8.40 10.48
N VAL A 166 6.31 7.56 11.29
CA VAL A 166 6.07 7.54 12.74
C VAL A 166 7.36 7.29 13.50
N SER A 167 7.51 7.92 14.66
CA SER A 167 8.64 7.62 15.55
C SER A 167 8.47 6.26 16.21
N GLU A 168 9.58 5.61 16.57
CA GLU A 168 9.54 4.35 17.30
C GLU A 168 8.66 4.43 18.56
N ASN A 169 8.85 5.48 19.36
CA ASN A 169 8.10 5.66 20.61
C ASN A 169 6.60 5.75 20.35
N LYS A 170 6.17 6.54 19.35
CA LYS A 170 4.76 6.71 19.04
C LYS A 170 4.15 5.44 18.41
N LEU A 171 4.89 4.73 17.56
CA LEU A 171 4.46 3.44 17.02
C LEU A 171 4.22 2.44 18.15
N ARG A 172 5.15 2.34 19.11
CA ARG A 172 5.02 1.45 20.27
C ARG A 172 3.84 1.84 21.15
N GLU A 173 3.60 3.12 21.37
CA GLU A 173 2.44 3.63 22.10
C GLU A 173 1.11 3.25 21.44
N LEU A 174 0.97 3.49 20.13
CA LEU A 174 -0.23 3.13 19.36
C LEU A 174 -0.49 1.63 19.37
N TRP A 175 0.59 0.84 19.26
CA TRP A 175 0.53 -0.61 19.30
C TRP A 175 0.11 -1.14 20.68
N GLU A 176 0.73 -0.63 21.74
CA GLU A 176 0.41 -0.99 23.12
C GLU A 176 -1.03 -0.62 23.48
N ALA A 177 -1.49 0.57 23.07
CA ALA A 177 -2.88 1.00 23.28
C ALA A 177 -3.89 0.06 22.61
N MET A 178 -3.55 -0.52 21.46
CA MET A 178 -4.42 -1.43 20.72
C MET A 178 -4.43 -2.85 21.27
N LEU A 179 -3.28 -3.41 21.67
CA LEU A 179 -3.14 -4.83 22.01
C LEU A 179 -2.75 -5.11 23.47
N GLY A 180 -2.47 -4.08 24.26
CA GLY A 180 -1.94 -4.20 25.63
C GLY A 180 -0.53 -4.80 25.71
N SER A 181 0.15 -4.91 24.57
CA SER A 181 1.56 -5.32 24.46
C SER A 181 2.12 -4.92 23.10
N CYS A 182 3.40 -4.56 23.07
CA CYS A 182 4.14 -4.18 21.87
C CYS A 182 5.47 -4.97 21.76
N PRO A 183 5.88 -5.39 20.54
CA PRO A 183 7.21 -5.95 20.27
C PRO A 183 8.36 -5.10 20.81
N GLY A 184 9.44 -5.76 21.25
CA GLY A 184 10.68 -5.10 21.67
C GLY A 184 11.34 -4.29 20.54
N HIS A 185 12.29 -3.41 20.88
CA HIS A 185 13.09 -2.69 19.87
C HIS A 185 13.71 -3.66 18.86
N ASP A 186 14.41 -4.69 19.33
CA ASP A 186 15.09 -5.66 18.47
C ASP A 186 14.11 -6.42 17.55
N GLU A 187 12.93 -6.76 18.06
CA GLU A 187 11.89 -7.45 17.27
C GLU A 187 11.29 -6.53 16.20
N LEU A 188 11.04 -5.26 16.52
CA LEU A 188 10.60 -4.26 15.52
C LEU A 188 11.68 -4.06 14.46
N MET A 189 12.93 -3.91 14.87
CA MET A 189 14.05 -3.74 13.95
C MET A 189 14.23 -4.95 13.05
N GLU A 190 14.09 -6.18 13.56
CA GLU A 190 14.11 -7.38 12.73
C GLU A 190 13.00 -7.35 11.67
N LEU A 191 11.76 -7.03 12.06
CA LEU A 191 10.62 -6.93 11.14
C LEU A 191 10.85 -5.87 10.05
N PHE A 192 11.46 -4.73 10.41
CA PHE A 192 11.74 -3.63 9.50
C PHE A 192 12.86 -3.91 8.53
N LEU A 193 14.03 -4.33 9.04
CA LEU A 193 15.20 -4.59 8.21
C LEU A 193 14.91 -5.66 7.18
N TYR A 194 14.20 -6.72 7.60
CA TYR A 194 13.70 -7.75 6.69
C TYR A 194 12.88 -7.19 5.52
N ARG A 195 12.06 -6.15 5.75
CA ARG A 195 11.25 -5.51 4.70
C ARG A 195 11.99 -4.49 3.85
N ILE A 196 12.94 -3.76 4.44
CA ILE A 196 13.84 -2.85 3.71
C ILE A 196 14.67 -3.65 2.71
N ASP A 197 15.31 -4.71 3.19
CA ASP A 197 16.27 -5.47 2.39
C ASP A 197 15.60 -6.27 1.27
N LEU A 198 14.38 -6.79 1.50
CA LEU A 198 13.71 -7.66 0.52
C LEU A 198 12.75 -6.96 -0.42
N LYS A 199 12.01 -5.96 0.07
CA LYS A 199 10.88 -5.40 -0.68
C LYS A 199 11.00 -3.91 -0.94
N SER A 200 12.01 -3.24 -0.35
CA SER A 200 12.13 -1.79 -0.35
C SER A 200 10.84 -1.09 0.08
N GLU A 201 10.00 -1.77 0.88
CA GLU A 201 8.68 -1.28 1.30
C GLU A 201 8.79 -0.18 2.36
N PHE A 202 9.92 -0.09 3.06
CA PHE A 202 10.08 0.87 4.15
C PHE A 202 11.41 1.62 4.08
N LYS A 203 11.47 2.71 4.82
CA LYS A 203 12.67 3.51 5.07
C LYS A 203 12.87 3.66 6.58
N LEU A 204 14.13 3.63 6.98
CA LEU A 204 14.58 3.98 8.34
C LEU A 204 15.42 5.23 8.26
N CYS A 205 15.10 6.23 9.08
CA CYS A 205 15.91 7.43 9.18
C CYS A 205 15.81 8.05 10.58
N PHE A 206 16.49 9.17 10.78
CA PHE A 206 16.41 9.95 12.00
C PHE A 206 15.97 11.38 11.70
N SER A 207 15.12 11.93 12.56
CA SER A 207 14.93 13.39 12.71
C SER A 207 15.49 13.79 14.08
N GLY A 208 16.64 14.47 14.07
CA GLY A 208 17.45 14.68 15.28
C GLY A 208 17.88 13.35 15.91
N ASN A 209 17.46 13.11 17.16
CA ASN A 209 17.72 11.86 17.88
C ASN A 209 16.51 10.89 17.85
N THR A 210 15.50 11.16 17.05
CA THR A 210 14.29 10.35 16.97
C THR A 210 14.41 9.36 15.82
N LEU A 211 14.38 8.06 16.13
CA LEU A 211 14.29 7.01 15.11
C LEU A 211 12.90 7.02 14.47
N LEU A 212 12.87 7.10 13.14
CA LEU A 212 11.66 7.13 12.33
C LEU A 212 11.55 5.87 11.49
N PHE A 213 10.33 5.33 11.49
CA PHE A 213 9.88 4.29 10.59
C PHE A 213 8.97 4.92 9.54
N ALA A 214 9.26 4.67 8.26
CA ALA A 214 8.60 5.37 7.17
C ALA A 214 8.21 4.43 6.02
N SER A 215 7.13 4.78 5.33
CA SER A 215 6.79 4.23 4.01
C SER A 215 7.83 4.62 2.97
N GLU A 216 8.05 3.72 2.03
CA GLU A 216 8.85 3.91 0.82
C GLU A 216 8.42 5.09 -0.05
N VAL A 217 7.11 5.41 -0.03
CA VAL A 217 6.52 6.51 -0.81
C VAL A 217 7.04 7.88 -0.36
N VAL A 218 7.49 8.00 0.90
CA VAL A 218 7.96 9.28 1.44
C VAL A 218 9.42 9.50 1.07
N ASP A 219 9.69 10.47 0.18
CA ASP A 219 11.04 10.76 -0.31
C ASP A 219 12.01 11.20 0.80
N ASP A 220 11.59 12.18 1.63
CA ASP A 220 12.34 12.66 2.78
C ASP A 220 11.50 12.49 4.06
N PRO A 221 11.64 11.35 4.75
CA PRO A 221 10.80 11.08 5.92
C PRO A 221 11.11 11.99 7.12
N ALA A 222 12.32 12.54 7.23
CA ALA A 222 12.66 13.42 8.34
C ALA A 222 11.92 14.76 8.22
N THR A 223 12.00 15.38 7.04
CA THR A 223 11.26 16.63 6.74
C THR A 223 9.75 16.42 6.79
N PHE A 224 9.25 15.30 6.26
CA PHE A 224 7.83 14.99 6.29
C PHE A 224 7.31 14.79 7.73
N TYR A 225 8.08 14.11 8.58
CA TYR A 225 7.76 13.96 10.00
C TYR A 225 7.71 15.31 10.72
N GLU A 226 8.64 16.22 10.43
CA GLU A 226 8.61 17.59 10.99
C GLU A 226 7.33 18.33 10.59
N GLU A 227 6.82 18.14 9.37
CA GLU A 227 5.54 18.70 8.92
C GLU A 227 4.36 18.12 9.71
N ILE A 228 4.31 16.80 9.90
CA ILE A 228 3.29 16.12 10.74
C ILE A 228 3.28 16.72 12.16
N MET A 229 4.46 16.95 12.71
CA MET A 229 4.63 17.43 14.08
C MET A 229 4.28 18.91 14.28
N LYS A 230 4.08 19.71 13.22
CA LYS A 230 3.56 21.08 13.35
C LYS A 230 2.15 21.15 13.91
N ARG A 231 1.36 20.07 13.78
CA ARG A 231 0.05 19.92 14.43
C ARG A 231 0.23 19.38 15.85
N SER A 232 0.82 20.16 16.74
CA SER A 232 1.14 19.72 18.10
C SER A 232 -0.10 19.49 18.98
N ASP A 233 -1.23 20.06 18.57
CA ASP A 233 -2.55 20.01 19.22
C ASP A 233 -3.41 18.81 18.77
N LEU A 234 -3.03 18.16 17.66
CA LEU A 234 -3.75 16.99 17.13
C LEU A 234 -3.09 15.70 17.63
N GLU A 235 -3.85 14.87 18.35
CA GLU A 235 -3.41 13.51 18.67
C GLU A 235 -3.54 12.57 17.47
N TYR A 236 -2.76 11.49 17.47
CA TYR A 236 -2.88 10.47 16.42
C TYR A 236 -4.23 9.77 16.49
N ALA A 237 -4.85 9.55 15.32
CA ALA A 237 -6.05 8.73 15.22
C ALA A 237 -5.75 7.31 15.73
N THR A 238 -6.76 6.63 16.27
CA THR A 238 -6.62 5.24 16.73
C THR A 238 -7.55 4.34 15.92
N PHE A 239 -7.12 3.11 15.66
CA PHE A 239 -7.81 2.20 14.77
C PHE A 239 -7.94 0.81 15.40
N SER A 240 -8.96 0.06 14.98
CA SER A 240 -9.08 -1.34 15.37
C SER A 240 -7.98 -2.18 14.75
N LYS A 241 -7.62 -3.27 15.42
CA LYS A 241 -6.67 -4.27 14.91
C LYS A 241 -7.08 -4.77 13.53
N GLU A 242 -8.37 -5.05 13.35
CA GLU A 242 -8.93 -5.58 12.11
C GLU A 242 -8.74 -4.60 10.95
N LEU A 243 -8.95 -3.30 11.20
CA LEU A 243 -8.74 -2.26 10.18
C LEU A 243 -7.26 -2.17 9.80
N ILE A 244 -6.36 -2.03 10.77
CA ILE A 244 -4.90 -1.99 10.50
C ILE A 244 -4.46 -3.23 9.71
N GLN A 245 -4.94 -4.41 10.09
CA GLN A 245 -4.62 -5.65 9.41
C GLN A 245 -5.17 -5.74 7.98
N SER A 246 -6.26 -5.03 7.66
CA SER A 246 -6.82 -5.00 6.30
C SER A 246 -5.95 -4.18 5.34
N PHE A 247 -5.30 -3.11 5.83
CA PHE A 247 -4.33 -2.32 5.07
C PHE A 247 -3.05 -3.09 4.71
N SER A 248 -2.77 -4.23 5.36
CA SER A 248 -1.61 -5.06 5.04
C SER A 248 -1.68 -5.79 3.69
N TYR A 249 -2.87 -5.86 3.07
CA TYR A 249 -3.09 -6.55 1.80
C TYR A 249 -3.25 -5.59 0.61
N SER A 250 -3.87 -4.43 0.84
CA SER A 250 -3.99 -3.37 -0.16
C SER A 250 -4.29 -2.05 0.56
N ALA A 251 -3.67 -0.97 0.10
CA ALA A 251 -3.93 0.38 0.58
C ALA A 251 -5.39 0.82 0.35
N LEU A 252 -6.09 0.19 -0.59
CA LEU A 252 -7.44 0.52 -1.01
C LEU A 252 -8.53 -0.27 -0.29
N ASN A 253 -8.18 -1.34 0.45
CA ASN A 253 -9.18 -2.23 1.06
C ASN A 253 -9.90 -1.62 2.28
N ALA A 254 -9.47 -0.47 2.76
CA ALA A 254 -9.81 0.00 4.10
C ALA A 254 -10.23 1.47 4.19
N THR A 255 -10.38 2.13 3.05
CA THR A 255 -11.08 3.42 2.93
C THR A 255 -12.54 3.14 2.52
N SER A 256 -13.49 3.87 3.13
CA SER A 256 -14.95 3.72 3.06
C SER A 256 -15.50 2.81 1.93
N ILE A 257 -15.94 1.60 2.32
CA ILE A 257 -16.41 0.51 1.43
C ILE A 257 -17.54 0.95 0.45
N GLY A 258 -18.26 2.03 0.73
CA GLY A 258 -19.27 2.59 -0.18
C GLY A 258 -18.71 3.55 -1.24
N THR A 259 -17.90 4.53 -0.84
CA THR A 259 -17.40 5.60 -1.72
C THR A 259 -16.30 5.09 -2.64
N VAL A 260 -15.35 4.33 -2.08
CA VAL A 260 -14.24 3.73 -2.86
C VAL A 260 -14.79 2.82 -3.95
N ALA A 261 -15.82 2.04 -3.64
CA ALA A 261 -16.47 1.17 -4.61
C ALA A 261 -17.09 1.95 -5.78
N ARG A 262 -17.70 3.10 -5.53
CA ARG A 262 -18.26 3.96 -6.59
C ARG A 262 -17.18 4.54 -7.50
N LEU A 263 -16.06 5.00 -6.92
CA LEU A 263 -14.93 5.50 -7.71
C LEU A 263 -14.28 4.38 -8.54
N ILE A 264 -14.08 3.19 -7.95
CA ILE A 264 -13.57 2.02 -8.66
C ILE A 264 -14.50 1.62 -9.81
N ASP A 265 -15.81 1.55 -9.58
CA ASP A 265 -16.80 1.20 -10.61
C ASP A 265 -16.81 2.23 -11.75
N CYS A 266 -16.73 3.53 -11.42
CA CYS A 266 -16.61 4.60 -12.41
C CYS A 266 -15.34 4.45 -13.26
N LEU A 267 -14.18 4.29 -12.63
CA LEU A 267 -12.90 4.12 -13.31
C LEU A 267 -12.85 2.82 -14.11
N SER A 268 -13.37 1.72 -13.59
CA SER A 268 -13.44 0.43 -14.27
C SER A 268 -14.25 0.54 -15.57
N LYS A 269 -15.40 1.21 -15.55
CA LYS A 269 -16.18 1.47 -16.77
C LYS A 269 -15.42 2.32 -17.78
N LYS A 270 -14.73 3.36 -17.32
CA LYS A 270 -13.94 4.25 -18.19
C LYS A 270 -12.70 3.57 -18.77
N ASN A 271 -12.13 2.61 -18.06
CA ASN A 271 -11.02 1.79 -18.52
C ASN A 271 -11.46 0.52 -19.25
N GLU A 272 -12.72 0.43 -19.69
CA GLU A 272 -13.27 -0.74 -20.41
C GLU A 272 -13.12 -2.08 -19.65
N GLY A 273 -13.08 -2.03 -18.31
CA GLY A 273 -12.88 -3.19 -17.45
C GLY A 273 -11.42 -3.58 -17.21
N ASP A 274 -10.43 -2.75 -17.60
CA ASP A 274 -9.02 -2.99 -17.28
C ASP A 274 -8.76 -2.80 -15.76
N GLU A 275 -8.84 -3.90 -15.04
CA GLU A 275 -8.63 -3.95 -13.58
C GLU A 275 -7.23 -3.48 -13.17
N ALA A 276 -6.21 -3.74 -13.99
CA ALA A 276 -4.83 -3.36 -13.67
C ALA A 276 -4.63 -1.86 -13.79
N LEU A 277 -5.18 -1.24 -14.84
CA LEU A 277 -5.18 0.21 -15.00
C LEU A 277 -5.98 0.90 -13.89
N THR A 278 -7.17 0.39 -13.56
CA THR A 278 -7.99 0.93 -12.47
C THR A 278 -7.26 0.84 -11.12
N ALA A 279 -6.64 -0.31 -10.81
CA ALA A 279 -5.87 -0.48 -9.58
C ALA A 279 -4.67 0.47 -9.53
N PHE A 280 -3.98 0.66 -10.65
CA PHE A 280 -2.86 1.60 -10.76
C PHE A 280 -3.31 3.04 -10.50
N GLN A 281 -4.36 3.51 -11.16
CA GLN A 281 -4.91 4.86 -10.97
C GLN A 281 -5.36 5.09 -9.51
N MET A 282 -6.03 4.10 -8.91
CA MET A 282 -6.43 4.18 -7.51
C MET A 282 -5.22 4.25 -6.57
N GLY A 283 -4.15 3.51 -6.85
CA GLY A 283 -2.88 3.60 -6.14
C GLY A 283 -2.27 5.01 -6.21
N GLN A 284 -2.20 5.58 -7.42
CA GLN A 284 -1.67 6.94 -7.61
C GLN A 284 -2.50 8.02 -6.89
N LEU A 285 -3.82 7.90 -6.92
CA LEU A 285 -4.71 8.80 -6.19
C LEU A 285 -4.44 8.70 -4.68
N TRP A 286 -4.39 7.47 -4.14
CA TRP A 286 -4.13 7.25 -2.73
C TRP A 286 -2.77 7.83 -2.31
N GLU A 287 -1.69 7.55 -3.05
CA GLU A 287 -0.35 8.09 -2.75
C GLU A 287 -0.33 9.61 -2.78
N SER A 288 -0.96 10.22 -3.79
CA SER A 288 -1.02 11.67 -3.93
C SER A 288 -1.78 12.33 -2.77
N ILE A 289 -2.89 11.72 -2.33
CA ILE A 289 -3.62 12.14 -1.14
C ILE A 289 -2.71 12.09 0.09
N GLN A 290 -1.98 10.99 0.30
CA GLN A 290 -1.09 10.83 1.45
C GLN A 290 0.05 11.87 1.48
N LEU A 291 0.55 12.28 0.33
CA LEU A 291 1.57 13.32 0.18
C LEU A 291 1.02 14.75 0.30
N GLY A 292 -0.29 14.92 0.50
CA GLY A 292 -0.93 16.23 0.68
C GLY A 292 -1.12 17.01 -0.62
N GLU A 293 -1.18 16.32 -1.77
CA GLU A 293 -1.50 16.94 -3.05
C GLU A 293 -2.90 17.56 -3.03
N ASN A 294 -3.08 18.61 -3.84
CA ASN A 294 -4.38 19.27 -3.93
C ASN A 294 -5.31 18.53 -4.93
N HIS A 295 -6.62 18.74 -4.82
CA HIS A 295 -7.61 18.10 -5.69
C HIS A 295 -7.33 18.35 -7.18
N GLY A 296 -6.85 19.54 -7.58
CA GLY A 296 -6.45 19.80 -8.97
C GLY A 296 -5.35 18.87 -9.48
N SER A 297 -4.35 18.54 -8.65
CA SER A 297 -3.33 17.53 -8.96
C SER A 297 -3.96 16.14 -9.12
N LEU A 298 -4.89 15.76 -8.22
CA LEU A 298 -5.57 14.45 -8.28
C LEU A 298 -6.36 14.27 -9.57
N ILE A 299 -7.09 15.30 -10.00
CA ILE A 299 -7.83 15.28 -11.27
C ILE A 299 -6.88 15.23 -12.47
N SER A 300 -5.74 15.91 -12.38
CA SER A 300 -4.73 15.90 -13.44
C SER A 300 -4.19 14.48 -13.70
N ILE A 301 -4.00 13.67 -12.65
CA ILE A 301 -3.59 12.26 -12.76
C ILE A 301 -4.57 11.46 -13.61
N LEU A 302 -5.87 11.59 -13.32
CA LEU A 302 -6.92 10.88 -14.06
C LEU A 302 -7.02 11.37 -15.50
N SER A 303 -6.98 12.69 -15.71
CA SER A 303 -7.08 13.29 -17.04
C SER A 303 -5.94 12.91 -18.00
N ALA A 304 -4.81 12.43 -17.48
CA ALA A 304 -3.70 11.96 -18.30
C ALA A 304 -4.00 10.63 -19.02
N SER A 305 -5.00 9.88 -18.56
CA SER A 305 -5.32 8.53 -19.05
C SER A 305 -6.80 8.31 -19.36
N LEU A 306 -7.68 9.21 -18.94
CA LEU A 306 -9.12 9.14 -19.19
C LEU A 306 -9.56 10.14 -20.26
N GLU A 307 -10.42 9.68 -21.17
CA GLU A 307 -11.17 10.54 -22.09
C GLU A 307 -12.55 10.87 -21.49
N PHE A 308 -12.92 12.14 -21.57
CA PHE A 308 -14.20 12.66 -21.08
C PHE A 308 -15.05 13.17 -22.22
N ASP A 309 -16.29 12.71 -22.27
CA ASP A 309 -17.23 13.05 -23.35
C ASP A 309 -18.07 14.29 -23.02
N SER A 310 -18.13 14.67 -21.73
CA SER A 310 -18.96 15.78 -21.26
C SER A 310 -18.43 16.44 -19.98
N MET A 311 -18.92 17.65 -19.70
CA MET A 311 -18.64 18.35 -18.44
C MET A 311 -19.30 17.66 -17.24
N GLU A 312 -20.44 17.00 -17.45
CA GLU A 312 -21.17 16.24 -16.44
C GLU A 312 -20.32 15.08 -15.91
N GLU A 313 -19.65 14.33 -16.78
CA GLU A 313 -18.73 13.26 -16.39
C GLU A 313 -17.53 13.77 -15.59
N ILE A 314 -16.97 14.91 -16.00
CA ILE A 314 -15.86 15.55 -15.29
C ILE A 314 -16.31 15.91 -13.86
N ASN A 315 -17.50 16.51 -13.71
CA ASN A 315 -18.03 16.87 -12.40
C ASN A 315 -18.32 15.64 -11.53
N GLU A 316 -18.79 14.53 -12.12
CA GLU A 316 -19.01 13.28 -11.39
C GLU A 316 -17.70 12.73 -10.82
N ILE A 317 -16.64 12.67 -11.62
CA ILE A 317 -15.33 12.19 -11.16
C ILE A 317 -14.73 13.12 -10.13
N ILE A 318 -14.83 14.45 -10.31
CA ILE A 318 -14.40 15.41 -9.30
C ILE A 318 -15.11 15.15 -7.97
N SER A 319 -16.42 14.93 -8.00
CA SER A 319 -17.19 14.60 -6.80
C SER A 319 -16.69 13.32 -6.15
N LEU A 320 -16.49 12.24 -6.92
CA LEU A 320 -16.05 10.95 -6.39
C LEU A 320 -14.63 11.01 -5.81
N VAL A 321 -13.71 11.70 -6.47
CA VAL A 321 -12.33 11.89 -5.99
C VAL A 321 -12.30 12.74 -4.72
N THR A 322 -13.13 13.79 -4.65
CA THR A 322 -13.25 14.63 -3.44
C THR A 322 -13.83 13.83 -2.28
N GLU A 323 -14.88 13.05 -2.53
CA GLU A 323 -15.48 12.17 -1.52
C GLU A 323 -14.45 11.14 -1.02
N PHE A 324 -13.68 10.53 -1.94
CA PHE A 324 -12.60 9.62 -1.60
C PHE A 324 -11.51 10.27 -0.75
N SER A 325 -11.04 11.45 -1.13
CA SER A 325 -10.02 12.23 -0.41
C SER A 325 -10.47 12.59 1.00
N ASN A 326 -11.72 13.04 1.17
CA ASN A 326 -12.26 13.47 2.45
C ASN A 326 -12.50 12.33 3.45
N HIS A 327 -12.73 11.11 2.96
CA HIS A 327 -12.97 9.91 3.79
C HIS A 327 -11.74 8.99 3.90
N THR A 328 -10.61 9.39 3.32
CA THR A 328 -9.34 8.67 3.44
C THR A 328 -8.57 9.21 4.64
N PRO A 329 -7.96 8.37 5.50
CA PRO A 329 -6.98 8.80 6.49
C PRO A 329 -5.76 9.48 5.85
N HIS A 330 -5.33 10.64 6.35
CA HIS A 330 -4.14 11.35 5.83
C HIS A 330 -2.97 11.28 6.81
N TRP A 331 -1.76 11.06 6.29
CA TRP A 331 -0.53 11.08 7.10
C TRP A 331 -0.26 12.44 7.76
N LEU A 332 -0.43 13.54 7.02
CA LEU A 332 -0.29 14.91 7.54
C LEU A 332 -1.37 15.28 8.58
N LEU A 333 -2.42 14.48 8.69
CA LEU A 333 -3.47 14.59 9.71
C LEU A 333 -3.31 13.53 10.81
N LYS A 334 -2.14 12.89 10.93
CA LYS A 334 -1.88 11.85 11.95
C LYS A 334 -2.90 10.71 11.91
N GLY A 335 -3.36 10.36 10.71
CA GLY A 335 -4.34 9.30 10.45
C GLY A 335 -5.80 9.74 10.52
N HIS A 336 -6.12 10.99 10.88
CA HIS A 336 -7.50 11.47 10.78
C HIS A 336 -7.88 11.70 9.32
N THR A 337 -9.18 11.60 9.03
CA THR A 337 -9.75 12.00 7.75
C THR A 337 -10.07 13.51 7.77
N PRO A 338 -10.05 14.19 6.61
CA PRO A 338 -10.54 15.55 6.51
C PRO A 338 -11.97 15.71 7.03
N GLU A 339 -12.86 14.78 6.70
CA GLU A 339 -14.27 14.81 7.13
C GLU A 339 -14.41 14.84 8.66
N GLU A 340 -13.67 13.99 9.38
CA GLU A 340 -13.65 13.98 10.85
C GLU A 340 -13.18 15.33 11.43
N LEU A 341 -12.14 15.93 10.82
CA LEU A 341 -11.63 17.21 11.29
C LEU A 341 -12.55 18.37 10.96
N TYR A 342 -13.21 18.36 9.79
CA TYR A 342 -14.23 19.35 9.43
C TYR A 342 -15.45 19.27 10.33
N ALA A 343 -15.90 18.06 10.69
CA ALA A 343 -17.00 17.87 11.62
C ALA A 343 -16.63 18.40 13.02
N ALA A 344 -15.39 18.18 13.47
CA ALA A 344 -14.89 18.68 14.74
C ALA A 344 -14.59 20.19 14.74
N HIS A 345 -14.25 20.76 13.58
CA HIS A 345 -13.85 22.17 13.39
C HIS A 345 -14.44 22.72 12.08
N PRO A 346 -15.75 23.05 12.06
CA PRO A 346 -16.43 23.45 10.84
C PRO A 346 -15.83 24.72 10.24
N LEU A 347 -15.95 24.84 8.92
CA LEU A 347 -15.49 26.01 8.20
C LEU A 347 -16.18 27.28 8.70
N ASP A 348 -15.44 28.37 8.84
CA ASP A 348 -16.07 29.67 9.03
C ASP A 348 -16.62 30.20 7.71
N LEU A 349 -17.81 29.72 7.35
CA LEU A 349 -18.53 30.17 6.16
C LEU A 349 -18.89 31.66 6.21
N HIS A 350 -18.77 32.32 7.36
CA HIS A 350 -18.99 33.76 7.52
C HIS A 350 -17.69 34.59 7.46
N ASP A 351 -16.51 33.97 7.32
CA ASP A 351 -15.27 34.73 7.17
C ASP A 351 -15.34 35.58 5.89
N ALA A 352 -15.20 36.89 6.05
CA ALA A 352 -15.37 37.85 4.96
C ALA A 352 -14.35 37.66 3.82
N SER A 353 -13.16 37.14 4.12
CA SER A 353 -12.14 36.90 3.09
C SER A 353 -12.37 35.59 2.35
N PHE A 354 -12.89 34.57 3.03
CA PHE A 354 -13.34 33.33 2.42
C PHE A 354 -14.53 33.60 1.49
N ARG A 355 -15.57 34.29 1.99
CA ARG A 355 -16.73 34.66 1.17
C ARG A 355 -16.33 35.45 -0.07
N LYS A 356 -15.51 36.48 0.11
CA LYS A 356 -15.05 37.30 -1.01
C LYS A 356 -14.32 36.48 -2.08
N ASN A 357 -13.46 35.54 -1.68
CA ASN A 357 -12.69 34.74 -2.62
C ASN A 357 -13.57 33.73 -3.38
N ILE A 358 -14.52 33.11 -2.69
CA ILE A 358 -15.54 32.24 -3.29
C ILE A 358 -16.43 33.03 -4.25
N GLU A 359 -16.88 34.24 -3.88
CA GLU A 359 -17.64 35.14 -4.77
C GLU A 359 -16.86 35.52 -6.02
N GLU A 360 -15.57 35.89 -5.87
CA GLU A 360 -14.70 36.26 -6.99
C GLU A 360 -14.55 35.09 -7.98
N GLN A 361 -14.36 33.87 -7.48
CA GLN A 361 -14.26 32.66 -8.32
C GLN A 361 -15.60 32.26 -8.95
N PHE A 362 -16.69 32.37 -8.20
CA PHE A 362 -18.04 32.12 -8.69
C PHE A 362 -18.39 33.07 -9.84
N LEU A 363 -18.14 34.38 -9.68
CA LEU A 363 -18.36 35.37 -10.73
C LEU A 363 -17.43 35.20 -11.93
N GLN A 364 -16.20 34.71 -11.71
CA GLN A 364 -15.31 34.36 -12.82
C GLN A 364 -15.85 33.21 -13.66
N ARG A 365 -16.50 32.23 -13.02
CA ARG A 365 -17.13 31.07 -13.69
C ARG A 365 -18.50 31.40 -14.27
N TYR A 366 -19.25 32.27 -13.60
CA TYR A 366 -20.62 32.67 -13.91
C TYR A 366 -20.77 34.21 -13.85
N PRO A 367 -20.34 34.94 -14.90
CA PRO A 367 -20.27 36.40 -14.88
C PRO A 367 -21.63 37.10 -14.69
N ASP A 368 -22.71 36.44 -15.09
CA ASP A 368 -24.08 36.97 -15.06
C ASP A 368 -24.89 36.50 -13.84
N ALA A 369 -24.31 35.70 -12.95
CA ALA A 369 -25.01 35.17 -11.77
C ALA A 369 -25.01 36.16 -10.59
N ASP A 370 -26.09 36.20 -9.81
CA ASP A 370 -26.14 36.98 -8.56
C ASP A 370 -25.45 36.19 -7.43
N PRO A 371 -24.38 36.72 -6.79
CA PRO A 371 -23.74 36.08 -5.64
C PRO A 371 -24.69 35.77 -4.47
N LYS A 372 -25.84 36.46 -4.37
CA LYS A 372 -26.86 36.13 -3.37
C LYS A 372 -27.42 34.72 -3.55
N ASP A 373 -27.55 34.24 -4.78
CA ASP A 373 -28.08 32.91 -5.05
C ASP A 373 -27.12 31.85 -4.50
N LEU A 374 -25.80 32.04 -4.70
CA LEU A 374 -24.74 31.21 -4.13
C LEU A 374 -24.85 31.12 -2.60
N TRP A 375 -24.88 32.25 -1.91
CA TRP A 375 -24.93 32.26 -0.45
C TRP A 375 -26.25 31.79 0.13
N SER A 376 -27.36 31.94 -0.60
CA SER A 376 -28.67 31.44 -0.15
C SER A 376 -28.69 29.91 -0.01
N MET A 377 -27.99 29.19 -0.90
CA MET A 377 -27.85 27.73 -0.83
C MET A 377 -26.91 27.31 0.30
N VAL A 378 -25.78 28.00 0.44
CA VAL A 378 -24.77 27.73 1.48
C VAL A 378 -25.31 28.01 2.88
N ASP A 379 -25.98 29.15 3.08
CA ASP A 379 -26.57 29.52 4.38
C ASP A 379 -27.73 28.58 4.75
N ALA A 380 -28.49 28.06 3.77
CA ALA A 380 -29.51 27.06 4.01
C ALA A 380 -28.91 25.72 4.48
N GLU A 381 -27.78 25.30 3.91
CA GLU A 381 -27.09 24.05 4.29
C GLU A 381 -26.34 24.16 5.63
N ASP A 382 -25.72 25.30 5.92
CA ASP A 382 -25.03 25.60 7.20
C ASP A 382 -26.02 25.68 8.38
N SER A 383 -27.22 26.23 8.14
CA SER A 383 -28.28 26.30 9.15
C SER A 383 -28.79 24.93 9.63
N VAL A 384 -28.52 23.86 8.86
CA VAL A 384 -28.86 22.46 9.20
C VAL A 384 -27.72 21.78 9.99
N LYS A 385 -26.48 22.27 9.91
CA LYS A 385 -25.28 21.65 10.52
C LYS A 385 -24.73 22.41 11.75
N ALA A 386 -25.41 23.45 12.22
CA ALA A 386 -24.93 24.30 13.31
C ALA A 386 -24.85 23.55 14.67
N GLU A 387 -23.70 22.96 14.97
CA GLU A 387 -23.28 22.59 16.33
C GLU A 387 -22.13 23.48 16.82
N THR A 388 -22.01 23.56 18.16
CA THR A 388 -21.16 24.43 18.98
C THR A 388 -19.63 24.25 18.82
N ALA A 389 -19.17 23.68 17.71
CA ALA A 389 -17.78 23.37 17.45
C ALA A 389 -16.95 24.64 17.13
N PRO A 390 -15.69 24.73 17.61
CA PRO A 390 -14.82 25.85 17.31
C PRO A 390 -14.44 25.87 15.81
N LYS A 391 -14.66 27.00 15.15
CA LYS A 391 -14.36 27.16 13.72
C LYS A 391 -12.84 27.21 13.47
N VAL A 392 -12.40 26.66 12.34
CA VAL A 392 -10.96 26.68 11.97
C VAL A 392 -10.44 28.12 11.78
N GLY A 393 -9.34 28.45 12.45
CA GLY A 393 -8.70 29.74 12.37
C GLY A 393 -7.97 29.95 11.04
N ARG A 394 -8.06 31.17 10.48
CA ARG A 394 -7.48 31.51 9.17
C ARG A 394 -5.98 31.21 9.00
N ASN A 395 -5.20 31.25 10.09
CA ASN A 395 -3.76 30.97 10.10
C ASN A 395 -3.40 29.56 10.57
N GLU A 396 -4.37 28.77 11.00
CA GLU A 396 -4.20 27.37 11.42
C GLU A 396 -3.96 26.48 10.20
N LEU A 397 -3.44 25.28 10.45
CA LEU A 397 -3.22 24.29 9.38
C LEU A 397 -4.56 23.78 8.86
N CYS A 398 -4.65 23.64 7.54
CA CYS A 398 -5.89 23.31 6.87
C CYS A 398 -6.36 21.90 7.25
N PRO A 399 -7.63 21.69 7.66
CA PRO A 399 -8.16 20.37 8.01
C PRO A 399 -8.17 19.37 6.85
N CYS A 400 -8.02 19.81 5.59
CA CYS A 400 -7.91 18.90 4.43
C CYS A 400 -6.60 18.13 4.30
N GLY A 401 -5.63 18.33 5.20
CA GLY A 401 -4.37 17.57 5.16
C GLY A 401 -3.27 18.13 4.27
N SER A 402 -3.49 19.20 3.49
CA SER A 402 -2.49 19.75 2.55
C SER A 402 -1.17 20.32 3.13
N GLY A 403 -0.99 20.30 4.46
CA GLY A 403 0.14 20.95 5.15
C GLY A 403 0.16 22.48 5.08
N LYS A 404 -0.78 23.11 4.36
CA LYS A 404 -0.85 24.58 4.19
C LYS A 404 -1.73 25.21 5.26
N LYS A 405 -1.51 26.52 5.52
CA LYS A 405 -2.45 27.32 6.33
C LYS A 405 -3.82 27.39 5.64
N TYR A 406 -4.91 27.42 6.39
CA TYR A 406 -6.28 27.45 5.85
C TYR A 406 -6.45 28.51 4.76
N LYS A 407 -6.03 29.75 5.01
CA LYS A 407 -6.10 30.86 4.02
C LYS A 407 -5.32 30.67 2.72
N LYS A 408 -4.42 29.69 2.67
CA LYS A 408 -3.59 29.35 1.50
C LYS A 408 -4.00 28.02 0.87
N CYS A 409 -5.08 27.42 1.34
CA CYS A 409 -5.64 26.16 0.86
C CYS A 409 -7.15 26.32 0.68
N CYS A 410 -8.00 25.57 1.39
CA CYS A 410 -9.45 25.65 1.25
C CYS A 410 -10.01 27.06 1.47
N GLY A 411 -9.37 27.85 2.35
CA GLY A 411 -9.72 29.26 2.58
C GLY A 411 -9.36 30.23 1.46
N ALA A 412 -8.63 29.76 0.44
CA ALA A 412 -8.26 30.53 -0.75
C ALA A 412 -9.26 30.35 -1.91
N GLY A 413 -10.41 29.72 -1.66
CA GLY A 413 -11.51 29.51 -2.60
C GLY A 413 -11.27 28.41 -3.64
N GLY A 414 -10.08 27.81 -3.68
CA GLY A 414 -9.79 26.66 -4.55
C GLY A 414 -9.88 25.35 -3.78
N SER A 415 -10.96 24.61 -4.02
CA SER A 415 -11.06 23.16 -3.80
C SER A 415 -11.51 22.53 -5.10
#